data_AF-A0A523E6W7-F1
#
_entry.id   AF-A0A523E6W7-F1
#
_cell.length_a   1.000
_cell.length_b   1.000
_cell.length_c   1.000
_cell.angle_alpha   90.00
_cell.angle_beta   90.00
_cell.angle_gamma   90.00
#
_symmetry.space_group_name_H-M   'P 1'
#
loop_
_entity.id
_entity.type
_entity.pdbx_description
1 polymer ?
#
loop_
_entity_poly.entity_id
_entity_poly.type
_entity_poly.pdbx_seq_one_letter_code
_entity_poly.pdbx_strand_id
1 'polypeptide(L)'
;MLVPRKTVPAVHDLVRSTERASHPPTGAALKHLKQLQKTLDTITEAHPALEELTQLQHQLRAIRRFQLSQNDVGVLQNTDKALQAFRENTKSSDSLNQALLQIYSLRNALGHRSADGPQTDTVRPAYSLEEDDDG
;
A
#
# COMPACT_ATOMS: atom_id res chain seq x y z
N MET A 1 15.78 -37.50 -11.83
CA MET A 1 15.24 -36.44 -12.72
C MET A 1 15.11 -35.18 -11.89
N LEU A 2 15.83 -34.13 -12.27
CA LEU A 2 16.04 -32.91 -11.50
C LEU A 2 15.08 -31.82 -12.01
N VAL A 3 14.13 -31.39 -11.17
CA VAL A 3 13.23 -30.28 -11.49
C VAL A 3 13.98 -28.94 -11.28
N PRO A 4 14.05 -28.05 -12.29
CA PRO A 4 14.63 -26.73 -12.08
C PRO A 4 13.62 -25.86 -11.33
N ARG A 5 13.97 -25.46 -10.10
CA ARG A 5 13.19 -24.51 -9.30
C ARG A 5 13.25 -23.15 -9.98
N LYS A 6 12.06 -22.62 -10.31
CA LYS A 6 11.85 -21.28 -10.88
C LYS A 6 12.55 -20.23 -10.02
N THR A 7 13.53 -19.56 -10.58
CA THR A 7 14.11 -18.33 -10.05
C THR A 7 13.06 -17.22 -10.16
N VAL A 8 12.31 -16.99 -9.08
CA VAL A 8 11.51 -15.78 -8.94
C VAL A 8 12.46 -14.59 -8.76
N PRO A 9 12.34 -13.52 -9.55
CA PRO A 9 13.19 -12.35 -9.41
C PRO A 9 12.88 -11.68 -8.06
N ALA A 10 13.90 -11.57 -7.22
CA ALA A 10 13.86 -10.76 -6.01
C ALA A 10 13.78 -9.29 -6.42
N VAL A 11 12.57 -8.73 -6.42
CA VAL A 11 12.34 -7.30 -6.64
C VAL A 11 12.88 -6.57 -5.39
N HIS A 12 14.13 -6.13 -5.49
CA HIS A 12 14.74 -5.20 -4.56
C HIS A 12 14.29 -3.79 -4.94
N ASP A 13 13.18 -3.34 -4.36
CA ASP A 13 12.83 -1.91 -4.37
C ASP A 13 13.15 -1.34 -2.97
N LEU A 14 14.44 -1.14 -2.70
CA LEU A 14 14.92 -0.50 -1.49
C LEU A 14 14.95 1.02 -1.70
N VAL A 15 13.78 1.66 -1.74
CA VAL A 15 13.71 3.14 -1.68
C VAL A 15 13.83 3.57 -0.22
N ARG A 16 15.08 3.75 0.20
CA ARG A 16 15.45 4.39 1.46
C ARG A 16 15.33 5.91 1.32
N SER A 17 14.13 6.45 1.51
CA SER A 17 13.92 7.89 1.71
C SER A 17 13.74 8.17 3.20
N THR A 18 14.86 8.36 3.88
CA THR A 18 14.91 8.90 5.24
C THR A 18 14.64 10.40 5.21
N GLU A 19 13.39 10.81 5.08
CA GLU A 19 12.98 12.17 5.45
C GLU A 19 11.85 12.08 6.46
N ARG A 20 12.31 12.09 7.71
CA ARG A 20 11.55 12.16 8.95
C ARG A 20 10.92 13.55 9.01
N ALA A 21 9.81 13.70 8.33
CA ALA A 21 9.00 14.90 8.32
C ALA A 21 7.55 14.45 8.51
N SER A 22 7.10 14.39 9.76
CA SER A 22 5.68 14.37 10.13
C SER A 22 5.09 15.70 9.70
N HIS A 23 4.85 15.86 8.40
CA HIS A 23 4.14 17.00 7.85
C HIS A 23 2.66 16.63 7.81
N PRO A 24 1.77 17.56 8.20
CA PRO A 24 0.34 17.33 8.08
C PRO A 24 0.02 16.97 6.63
N PRO A 25 -1.06 16.18 6.39
CA PRO A 25 -1.37 15.72 5.05
C PRO A 25 -1.43 16.88 4.09
N THR A 26 -0.56 16.86 3.09
CA THR A 26 -0.45 17.96 2.14
C THR A 26 -1.81 18.14 1.48
N GLY A 27 -2.33 19.37 1.39
CA GLY A 27 -3.67 19.61 0.82
C GLY A 27 -3.85 18.96 -0.57
N ALA A 28 -2.77 18.81 -1.32
CA ALA A 28 -2.70 18.07 -2.59
C ALA A 28 -3.06 16.57 -2.43
N ALA A 29 -2.48 15.86 -1.45
CA ALA A 29 -2.75 14.44 -1.22
C ALA A 29 -4.22 14.21 -0.86
N LEU A 30 -4.78 15.05 0.01
CA LEU A 30 -6.20 14.98 0.35
C LEU A 30 -7.12 15.29 -0.83
N LYS A 31 -6.73 16.24 -1.69
CA LYS A 31 -7.46 16.54 -2.93
C LYS A 31 -7.49 15.33 -3.86
N HIS A 32 -6.33 14.71 -4.10
CA HIS A 32 -6.24 13.51 -4.94
C HIS A 32 -7.00 12.33 -4.34
N LEU A 33 -6.94 12.12 -3.03
CA LEU A 33 -7.73 11.09 -2.36
C LEU A 33 -9.24 11.29 -2.56
N LYS A 34 -9.73 12.53 -2.39
CA LYS A 34 -11.14 12.87 -2.65
C LYS A 34 -11.53 12.67 -4.11
N GLN A 35 -10.63 13.01 -5.02
CA GLN A 35 -10.88 12.87 -6.46
C GLN A 35 -10.95 11.40 -6.85
N LEU A 36 -10.02 10.59 -6.36
CA LEU A 36 -10.02 9.14 -6.51
C LEU A 36 -11.29 8.50 -5.93
N GLN A 37 -11.74 8.96 -4.76
CA GLN A 37 -12.98 8.48 -4.15
C GLN A 37 -14.19 8.78 -5.06
N LYS A 38 -14.28 9.99 -5.63
CA LYS A 38 -15.34 10.34 -6.58
C LYS A 38 -15.32 9.46 -7.83
N THR A 39 -14.13 9.26 -8.43
CA THR A 39 -13.96 8.39 -9.60
C THR A 39 -14.47 6.98 -9.29
N LEU A 40 -14.09 6.46 -8.12
CA LEU A 40 -14.49 5.13 -7.67
C LEU A 40 -16.00 5.02 -7.41
N ASP A 41 -16.61 6.01 -6.75
CA ASP A 41 -18.06 6.04 -6.55
C ASP A 41 -18.81 6.00 -7.90
N THR A 42 -18.40 6.81 -8.88
CA THR A 42 -19.00 6.81 -10.21
C THR A 42 -18.86 5.46 -10.93
N ILE A 43 -17.71 4.78 -10.81
CA ILE A 43 -17.52 3.45 -11.42
C ILE A 43 -18.34 2.39 -10.68
N THR A 44 -18.46 2.49 -9.36
CA THR A 44 -19.24 1.56 -8.53
C THR A 44 -20.73 1.69 -8.83
N GLU A 45 -21.24 2.91 -9.05
CA GLU A 45 -22.61 3.15 -9.49
C GLU A 45 -22.90 2.53 -10.87
N ALA A 46 -21.92 2.58 -11.78
CA ALA A 46 -22.04 1.95 -13.10
C ALA A 46 -21.90 0.42 -13.07
N HIS A 47 -21.18 -0.13 -12.09
CA HIS A 47 -20.86 -1.56 -11.99
C HIS A 47 -21.01 -2.10 -10.56
N PRO A 48 -22.24 -2.11 -9.99
CA PRO A 48 -22.45 -2.46 -8.58
C PRO A 48 -22.22 -3.95 -8.26
N ALA A 49 -22.12 -4.81 -9.28
CA ALA A 49 -21.87 -6.24 -9.13
C ALA A 49 -20.39 -6.61 -8.93
N LEU A 50 -19.46 -5.65 -9.05
CA LEU A 50 -18.02 -5.89 -8.90
C LEU A 50 -17.59 -5.69 -7.45
N GLU A 51 -17.34 -6.80 -6.75
CA GLU A 51 -16.87 -6.79 -5.35
C GLU A 51 -15.52 -6.10 -5.20
N GLU A 52 -14.68 -6.14 -6.23
CA GLU A 52 -13.37 -5.48 -6.27
C GLU A 52 -13.48 -3.96 -6.06
N LEU A 53 -14.55 -3.33 -6.55
CA LEU A 53 -14.79 -1.90 -6.36
C LEU A 53 -15.15 -1.58 -4.92
N THR A 54 -15.98 -2.40 -4.29
CA THR A 54 -16.32 -2.28 -2.86
C THR A 54 -15.09 -2.50 -1.99
N GLN A 55 -14.24 -3.47 -2.34
CA GLN A 55 -12.96 -3.68 -1.65
C GLN A 55 -12.08 -2.44 -1.76
N LEU A 56 -11.97 -1.83 -2.95
CA LEU A 56 -11.20 -0.60 -3.14
C LEU A 56 -11.75 0.56 -2.30
N GLN A 57 -13.08 0.71 -2.20
CA GLN A 57 -13.73 1.73 -1.37
C GLN A 57 -13.35 1.57 0.11
N HIS A 58 -13.36 0.32 0.60
CA HIS A 58 -12.97 0.00 1.97
C HIS A 58 -11.50 0.36 2.25
N GLN A 59 -10.60 0.00 1.34
CA GLN A 59 -9.17 0.33 1.48
C GLN A 59 -8.94 1.84 1.45
N LEU A 60 -9.61 2.56 0.55
CA LEU A 60 -9.49 4.01 0.44
C LEU A 60 -9.96 4.73 1.71
N ARG A 61 -11.05 4.23 2.32
CA ARG A 61 -11.54 4.73 3.61
C ARG A 61 -10.55 4.47 4.75
N ALA A 62 -9.83 3.35 4.73
CA ALA A 62 -8.77 3.07 5.69
C ALA A 62 -7.59 4.04 5.52
N ILE A 63 -7.16 4.31 4.28
CA ILE A 63 -6.08 5.24 3.95
C ILE A 63 -6.36 6.65 4.48
N ARG A 64 -7.61 7.10 4.45
CA ARG A 64 -8.03 8.42 4.97
C ARG A 64 -7.67 8.65 6.45
N ARG A 65 -7.46 7.59 7.22
CA ARG A 65 -7.09 7.68 8.65
C ARG A 65 -5.59 7.94 8.85
N PHE A 66 -4.76 7.72 7.83
CA PHE A 66 -3.32 7.89 7.90
C PHE A 66 -2.90 9.31 7.49
N GLN A 67 -1.72 9.72 7.95
CA GLN A 67 -1.09 10.95 7.49
C GLN A 67 -0.43 10.72 6.14
N LEU A 68 -0.99 11.33 5.10
CA LEU A 68 -0.47 11.26 3.73
C LEU A 68 0.69 12.24 3.55
N SER A 69 1.74 11.82 2.89
CA SER A 69 2.87 12.66 2.48
C SER A 69 2.80 13.02 1.01
N GLN A 70 3.67 13.93 0.58
CA GLN A 70 3.80 14.30 -0.82
C GLN A 70 4.25 13.11 -1.71
N ASN A 71 5.01 12.16 -1.15
CA ASN A 71 5.42 10.94 -1.84
C ASN A 71 4.22 10.03 -2.19
N ASP A 72 3.16 10.08 -1.40
CA ASP A 72 1.95 9.28 -1.60
C ASP A 72 1.07 9.82 -2.74
N VAL A 73 1.25 11.09 -3.13
CA VAL A 73 0.50 11.74 -4.20
C VAL A 73 0.68 11.01 -5.53
N GLY A 74 1.90 10.58 -5.84
CA GLY A 74 2.19 9.87 -7.08
C GLY A 74 1.43 8.55 -7.18
N VAL A 75 1.34 7.80 -6.08
CA VAL A 75 0.60 6.53 -6.02
C VAL A 75 -0.90 6.77 -6.20
N LEU A 76 -1.45 7.79 -5.52
CA LEU A 76 -2.86 8.16 -5.66
C LEU A 76 -3.22 8.58 -7.10
N GLN A 77 -2.34 9.33 -7.77
CA GLN A 77 -2.53 9.73 -9.17
C GLN A 77 -2.48 8.53 -10.13
N ASN A 78 -1.54 7.61 -9.92
CA ASN A 78 -1.44 6.40 -10.73
C ASN A 78 -2.66 5.49 -10.55
N THR A 79 -3.18 5.41 -9.33
CA THR A 79 -4.40 4.64 -9.05
C THR A 79 -5.60 5.26 -9.75
N ASP A 80 -5.73 6.59 -9.72
CA ASP A 80 -6.81 7.29 -10.41
C ASP A 80 -6.74 7.08 -11.93
N LYS A 81 -5.55 7.12 -12.53
CA LYS A 81 -5.35 6.78 -13.95
C LYS A 81 -5.76 5.34 -14.27
N ALA A 82 -5.40 4.37 -13.41
CA ALA A 82 -5.77 2.97 -13.60
C ALA A 82 -7.30 2.78 -13.53
N LEU A 83 -7.98 3.45 -12.60
CA LEU A 83 -9.44 3.45 -12.53
C LEU A 83 -10.09 4.14 -13.73
N GLN A 84 -9.52 5.25 -14.22
CA GLN A 84 -10.02 5.89 -15.44
C GLN A 84 -9.86 4.97 -16.65
N ALA A 85 -8.73 4.29 -16.81
CA ALA A 85 -8.52 3.32 -17.87
C ALA A 85 -9.50 2.13 -17.77
N PHE A 86 -9.80 1.66 -16.56
CA PHE A 86 -10.84 0.66 -16.34
C PHE A 86 -12.24 1.17 -16.74
N ARG A 87 -12.55 2.44 -16.42
CA ARG A 87 -13.82 3.05 -16.84
C ARG A 87 -13.94 3.15 -18.36
N GLU A 88 -12.86 3.47 -19.06
CA GLU A 88 -12.82 3.53 -20.53
C GLU A 88 -12.88 2.15 -21.17
N ASN A 89 -12.31 1.13 -20.53
CA ASN A 89 -12.31 -0.25 -21.00
C ASN A 89 -12.61 -1.24 -19.86
N THR A 90 -13.89 -1.42 -19.57
CA THR A 90 -14.36 -2.26 -18.45
C THR A 90 -14.11 -3.75 -18.66
N LYS A 91 -13.71 -4.17 -19.86
CA LYS A 91 -13.29 -5.55 -20.15
C LYS A 91 -11.85 -5.84 -19.72
N SER A 92 -11.06 -4.79 -19.44
CA SER A 92 -9.69 -4.91 -19.00
C SER A 92 -9.62 -4.99 -17.48
N SER A 93 -9.77 -6.20 -16.94
CA SER A 93 -9.64 -6.46 -15.49
C SER A 93 -8.24 -6.18 -14.94
N ASP A 94 -7.22 -6.14 -15.80
CA ASP A 94 -5.84 -5.82 -15.41
C ASP A 94 -5.74 -4.42 -14.79
N SER A 95 -6.42 -3.42 -15.36
CA SER A 95 -6.41 -2.04 -14.87
C SER A 95 -7.00 -1.92 -13.45
N LEU A 96 -8.05 -2.69 -13.17
CA LEU A 96 -8.67 -2.73 -11.85
C LEU A 96 -7.77 -3.45 -10.83
N ASN A 97 -7.13 -4.54 -11.24
CA ASN A 97 -6.19 -5.27 -10.40
C ASN A 97 -4.94 -4.41 -10.08
N GLN A 98 -4.43 -3.65 -11.05
CA GLN A 98 -3.36 -2.68 -10.83
C GLN A 98 -3.76 -1.62 -9.81
N ALA A 99 -4.98 -1.07 -9.90
CA ALA A 99 -5.49 -0.11 -8.92
C ALA A 99 -5.57 -0.73 -7.50
N LEU A 100 -6.05 -1.98 -7.39
CA LEU A 100 -6.09 -2.71 -6.12
C LEU A 100 -4.70 -2.91 -5.52
N LEU A 101 -3.73 -3.37 -6.32
CA LEU A 101 -2.35 -3.58 -5.88
C LEU A 101 -1.68 -2.29 -5.40
N GLN A 102 -1.89 -1.19 -6.11
CA GLN A 102 -1.34 0.12 -5.74
C GLN A 102 -1.92 0.61 -4.40
N ILE A 103 -3.23 0.50 -4.21
CA ILE A 103 -3.90 0.90 -2.96
C ILE A 103 -3.51 -0.01 -1.80
N TYR A 104 -3.41 -1.32 -2.03
CA TYR A 104 -2.95 -2.26 -1.01
C TYR A 104 -1.52 -1.95 -0.57
N SER A 105 -0.62 -1.72 -1.53
CA SER A 105 0.78 -1.37 -1.27
C SER A 105 0.90 -0.05 -0.52
N LEU A 106 0.13 0.97 -0.90
CA LEU A 106 0.07 2.26 -0.22
C LEU A 106 -0.38 2.10 1.23
N ARG A 107 -1.48 1.38 1.48
CA ARG A 107 -1.96 1.11 2.83
C ARG A 107 -0.91 0.39 3.67
N ASN A 108 -0.24 -0.60 3.10
CA ASN A 108 0.80 -1.34 3.80
C ASN A 108 1.97 -0.43 4.20
N ALA A 109 2.45 0.40 3.26
CA ALA A 109 3.49 1.39 3.53
C ALA A 109 3.09 2.38 4.64
N LEU A 110 1.85 2.88 4.60
CA LEU A 110 1.32 3.79 5.64
C LEU A 110 1.19 3.11 7.01
N GLY A 111 0.79 1.83 7.03
CA GLY A 111 0.72 1.00 8.24
C GLY A 111 2.10 0.82 8.88
N HIS A 112 3.11 0.42 8.10
CA HIS A 112 4.48 0.27 8.59
C HIS A 112 5.06 1.60 9.07
N ARG A 113 4.83 2.71 8.35
CA ARG A 113 5.29 4.04 8.78
C ARG A 113 4.70 4.49 10.11
N SER A 114 3.48 4.04 10.42
CA SER A 114 2.80 4.35 11.69
C SER A 114 3.23 3.42 12.82
N ALA A 115 3.71 2.21 12.49
CA ALA A 115 4.25 1.23 13.44
C ALA A 115 5.72 1.51 13.81
N ASP A 116 6.49 2.13 12.91
CA ASP A 116 7.89 2.58 13.11
C ASP A 116 8.03 3.83 14.01
N GLY A 117 7.05 4.08 14.91
CA GLY A 117 7.32 4.88 16.10
C GLY A 117 8.51 4.28 16.85
N PRO A 118 9.34 5.06 17.57
CA PRO A 118 10.69 4.66 17.95
C PRO A 118 10.67 3.38 18.78
N GLN A 119 10.89 2.24 18.13
CA GLN A 119 11.29 1.00 18.77
C GLN A 119 12.78 1.14 19.13
N THR A 120 13.08 2.12 19.99
CA THR A 120 14.19 1.99 20.94
C THR A 120 13.73 1.01 22.01
N ASP A 121 13.65 -0.25 21.63
CA ASP A 121 13.78 -1.33 22.59
C ASP A 121 14.79 -2.28 21.97
N THR A 122 16.06 -1.96 22.21
CA THR A 122 17.10 -2.98 22.26
C THR A 122 16.67 -3.97 23.33
N VAL A 123 15.80 -4.91 22.96
CA VAL A 123 15.45 -6.05 23.79
C VAL A 123 16.72 -6.87 23.89
N ARG A 124 17.55 -6.54 24.88
CA ARG A 124 18.67 -7.35 25.31
C ARG A 124 18.05 -8.65 25.82
N PRO A 125 18.27 -9.81 25.17
CA PRO A 125 17.78 -11.05 25.71
C PRO A 125 18.38 -11.24 27.11
N ALA A 126 17.54 -11.38 28.12
CA ALA A 126 17.93 -11.51 29.53
C ALA A 126 18.50 -12.89 29.88
N TYR A 127 18.57 -13.79 28.90
CA TYR A 127 19.11 -15.14 29.07
C TYR A 127 20.04 -15.42 27.88
N SER A 128 21.34 -15.17 28.07
CA SER A 128 22.31 -16.05 27.41
C SER A 128 22.23 -17.36 28.20
N LEU A 129 21.69 -18.38 27.54
CA LEU A 129 21.78 -19.75 28.04
C LEU A 129 23.27 -20.09 27.99
N GLU A 130 23.96 -19.94 29.11
CA GLU A 130 25.25 -20.61 29.30
C GLU A 130 24.91 -22.10 29.39
N GLU A 131 25.04 -22.78 28.24
CA GLU A 131 25.09 -24.24 28.18
C GLU A 131 26.40 -24.63 28.87
N ASP A 132 26.37 -24.70 30.20
CA ASP A 132 27.41 -25.34 31.01
C ASP A 132 27.30 -26.85 30.74
N ASP A 133 28.07 -27.25 29.74
CA ASP A 133 29.09 -28.30 29.75
C ASP A 133 28.77 -29.60 30.51
N ASP A 134 28.96 -30.71 29.80
CA ASP A 134 28.85 -32.11 30.18
C ASP A 134 29.38 -32.49 31.58
N GLY A 135 28.66 -33.44 32.23
CA GLY A 135 29.12 -34.17 33.43
C GLY A 135 28.27 -35.40 33.76
#